data_AF-A0A142WSJ5-F1
#
_entry.id   AF-A0A142WSJ5-F1
#
_cell.length_a   1.000
_cell.length_b   1.000
_cell.length_c   1.000
_cell.angle_alpha   90.00
_cell.angle_beta   90.00
_cell.angle_gamma   90.00
#
_symmetry.space_group_name_H-M   'P 1'
#
loop_
_entity.id
_entity.type
_entity.pdbx_description
1 polymer ?
#
loop_
_entity_poly.entity_id
_entity_poly.type
_entity_poly.pdbx_seq_one_letter_code
_entity_poly.pdbx_strand_id
1 'polypeptide(L)'
;MPLLDREEYIEQAYFFRVYRERIAENVPSQEVLRMVREEILATTKLPLAIDFLCGELEHRGRLSPGMGQLAHYFTPFQTFLVEKAEEDKSKFDFRIALQVLEREAGHRAEHTNPAALFVYQFECLARNRLGYDHGLRAVAADPIYGPEWKEWIVRVRKQLGTVDFPDMIYARSEYFLEELRRQERNPDLPAPYPMLFGRQEGRIAKASHGRDPLYMFGALQRQLGYPTVPRPTPARTGPLFDPATELRFQKVETRLMLLEQESKGTVDLSKLASPFATDDPDTQ
;
A
#
# COMPACT_ATOMS: atom_id res chain seq x y z
N MET A 1 12.68 18.71 -9.97
CA MET A 1 13.24 17.62 -9.15
C MET A 1 13.85 16.61 -10.09
N PRO A 2 15.11 16.19 -9.91
CA PRO A 2 15.71 15.13 -10.72
C PRO A 2 15.17 13.75 -10.29
N LEU A 3 15.20 12.77 -11.20
CA LEU A 3 15.01 11.36 -10.85
C LEU A 3 16.20 10.88 -10.01
N LEU A 4 15.95 9.98 -9.07
CA LEU A 4 17.02 9.38 -8.28
C LEU A 4 17.73 8.28 -9.07
N ASP A 5 18.96 7.98 -8.66
CA ASP A 5 19.72 6.87 -9.19
C ASP A 5 19.14 5.53 -8.73
N ARG A 6 19.43 4.47 -9.50
CA ARG A 6 18.92 3.12 -9.22
C ARG A 6 19.26 2.64 -7.80
N GLU A 7 20.47 2.92 -7.32
CA GLU A 7 20.93 2.52 -5.99
C GLU A 7 20.07 3.15 -4.88
N GLU A 8 19.69 4.42 -5.04
CA GLU A 8 18.81 5.11 -4.09
C GLU A 8 17.43 4.42 -4.00
N TYR A 9 16.87 3.96 -5.12
CA TYR A 9 15.61 3.22 -5.12
C TYR A 9 15.71 1.82 -4.51
N ILE A 10 16.84 1.14 -4.66
CA ILE A 10 17.09 -0.16 -4.00
C ILE A 10 17.11 0.03 -2.50
N GLU A 11 17.86 1.01 -2.01
CA GLU A 11 17.96 1.31 -0.59
C GLU A 11 16.64 1.86 -0.02
N GLN A 12 15.86 2.65 -0.80
CA GLN A 12 14.50 3.03 -0.40
C GLN A 12 13.59 1.81 -0.23
N ALA A 13 13.62 0.86 -1.17
CA ALA A 13 12.81 -0.36 -1.08
C ALA A 13 13.18 -1.17 0.17
N TYR A 14 14.49 -1.31 0.45
CA TYR A 14 14.99 -1.93 1.67
C TYR A 14 14.51 -1.20 2.93
N PHE A 15 14.65 0.13 2.98
CA PHE A 15 14.19 0.98 4.08
C PHE A 15 12.71 0.76 4.40
N PHE A 16 11.82 0.87 3.41
CA PHE A 16 10.38 0.71 3.64
C PHE A 16 10.02 -0.71 4.09
N ARG A 17 10.70 -1.73 3.56
CA ARG A 17 10.51 -3.13 3.96
C ARG A 17 10.90 -3.36 5.43
N VAL A 18 12.12 -2.99 5.80
CA VAL A 18 12.63 -3.17 7.18
C VAL A 18 11.80 -2.33 8.16
N TYR A 19 11.39 -1.13 7.75
CA TYR A 19 10.53 -0.31 8.59
C TYR A 19 9.17 -0.99 8.86
N ARG A 20 8.54 -1.53 7.83
CA ARG A 20 7.30 -2.29 7.95
C ARG A 20 7.44 -3.52 8.84
N GLU A 21 8.53 -4.28 8.68
CA GLU A 21 8.81 -5.48 9.46
C GLU A 21 8.98 -5.14 10.95
N ARG A 22 9.79 -4.13 11.28
CA ARG A 22 10.08 -3.76 12.68
C ARG A 22 8.90 -3.10 13.40
N ILE A 23 8.09 -2.30 12.71
CA ILE A 23 6.83 -1.81 13.30
C ILE A 23 5.90 -2.98 13.65
N ALA A 24 5.86 -4.03 12.82
CA ALA A 24 5.04 -5.21 13.12
C ALA A 24 5.54 -5.97 14.37
N GLU A 25 6.83 -5.84 14.69
CA GLU A 25 7.45 -6.35 15.92
C GLU A 25 7.32 -5.40 17.12
N ASN A 26 6.56 -4.30 16.96
CA ASN A 26 6.35 -3.24 17.97
C ASN A 26 7.61 -2.46 18.35
N VAL A 27 8.61 -2.40 17.46
CA VAL A 27 9.78 -1.53 17.65
C VAL A 27 9.38 -0.07 17.44
N PRO A 28 9.74 0.86 18.34
CA PRO A 28 9.45 2.28 18.18
C PRO A 28 10.06 2.86 16.89
N SER A 29 9.31 3.71 16.19
CA SER A 29 9.73 4.29 14.90
C SER A 29 11.12 4.97 14.96
N GLN A 30 11.43 5.70 16.04
CA GLN A 30 12.72 6.36 16.22
C GLN A 30 13.89 5.35 16.31
N GLU A 31 13.64 4.20 16.93
CA GLU A 31 14.62 3.13 17.04
C GLU A 31 14.79 2.42 15.70
N VAL A 32 13.69 2.18 14.97
CA VAL A 32 13.74 1.61 13.62
C VAL A 32 14.58 2.47 12.69
N LEU A 33 14.33 3.78 12.63
CA LEU A 33 15.08 4.69 11.79
C LEU A 33 16.59 4.66 12.11
N ARG A 34 16.96 4.70 13.40
CA ARG A 34 18.37 4.65 13.83
C ARG A 34 19.06 3.35 13.47
N MET A 35 18.38 2.21 13.61
CA MET A 35 18.96 0.93 13.21
C MET A 35 19.13 0.83 11.69
N VAL A 36 18.10 1.22 10.93
CA VAL A 36 18.12 1.12 9.46
C VAL A 36 19.19 2.04 8.85
N ARG A 37 19.45 3.20 9.47
CA ARG A 37 20.58 4.07 9.11
C ARG A 37 21.92 3.35 9.09
N GLU A 38 22.18 2.46 10.06
CA GLU A 38 23.43 1.71 10.17
C GLU A 38 23.52 0.53 9.18
N GLU A 39 22.37 0.10 8.62
CA GLU A 39 22.27 -1.06 7.72
C GLU A 39 22.34 -0.67 6.24
N ILE A 40 21.90 0.54 5.90
CA ILE A 40 21.82 1.04 4.53
C ILE A 40 23.20 1.37 3.96
N LEU A 41 23.32 1.25 2.65
CA LEU A 41 24.53 1.60 1.93
C LEU A 41 24.92 3.08 2.10
N ALA A 42 26.08 3.31 2.72
CA ALA A 42 26.59 4.64 3.06
C ALA A 42 26.92 5.54 1.86
N THR A 43 27.01 5.00 0.64
CA THR A 43 27.26 5.79 -0.59
C THR A 43 26.00 6.49 -1.11
N THR A 44 24.81 6.08 -0.65
CA THR A 44 23.54 6.71 -1.00
C THR A 44 23.26 7.93 -0.12
N LYS A 45 22.29 8.76 -0.52
CA LYS A 45 21.84 9.91 0.29
C LYS A 45 20.83 9.52 1.37
N LEU A 46 20.35 8.28 1.36
CA LEU A 46 19.33 7.80 2.29
C LEU A 46 19.72 7.93 3.77
N PRO A 47 20.97 7.65 4.22
CA PRO A 47 21.33 7.85 5.62
C PRO A 47 21.12 9.29 6.11
N LEU A 48 21.45 10.28 5.27
CA LEU A 48 21.23 11.70 5.57
C LEU A 48 19.73 12.04 5.65
N ALA A 49 18.93 11.46 4.75
CA ALA A 49 17.48 11.61 4.79
C ALA A 49 16.89 10.98 6.07
N ILE A 50 17.38 9.81 6.49
CA ILE A 50 16.94 9.15 7.72
C ILE A 50 17.32 9.96 8.96
N ASP A 51 18.53 10.51 9.04
CA ASP A 51 18.95 11.38 10.15
C ASP A 51 18.03 12.60 10.28
N PHE A 52 17.65 13.20 9.16
CA PHE A 52 16.68 14.30 9.14
C PHE A 52 15.28 13.84 9.59
N LEU A 53 14.80 12.69 9.10
CA LEU A 53 13.50 12.14 9.49
C LEU A 53 13.44 11.78 10.98
N CYS A 54 14.53 11.28 11.57
CA CYS A 54 14.64 11.06 13.02
C CYS A 54 14.37 12.36 13.79
N GLY A 55 15.07 13.44 13.43
CA GLY A 55 14.88 14.74 14.09
C GLY A 55 13.46 15.29 13.93
N GLU A 56 12.88 15.20 12.73
CA GLU A 56 11.49 15.63 12.50
C GLU A 56 10.48 14.78 13.28
N LEU A 57 10.69 13.47 13.38
CA LEU A 57 9.86 12.56 14.16
C LEU A 57 9.93 12.88 15.66
N GLU A 58 11.11 13.21 16.20
CA GLU A 58 11.28 13.63 17.59
C GLU A 58 10.59 14.97 17.89
N HIS A 59 10.59 15.90 16.93
CA HIS A 59 9.98 17.23 17.11
C HIS A 59 8.47 17.28 16.87
N ARG A 60 7.96 16.53 15.88
CA ARG A 60 6.57 16.63 15.41
C ARG A 60 5.76 15.34 15.60
N GLY A 61 6.40 14.22 15.92
CA GLY A 61 5.74 12.92 16.09
C GLY A 61 5.24 12.28 14.79
N ARG A 62 5.61 12.84 13.62
CA ARG A 62 5.19 12.39 12.29
C ARG A 62 6.34 12.50 11.28
N LEU A 63 6.39 11.59 10.32
CA LEU A 63 7.37 11.54 9.24
C LEU A 63 6.96 12.38 8.04
N SER A 64 5.66 12.47 7.73
CA SER A 64 5.18 13.17 6.54
C SER A 64 5.69 14.61 6.40
N PRO A 65 5.79 15.44 7.47
CA PRO A 65 6.36 16.79 7.35
C PRO A 65 7.84 16.76 6.97
N GLY A 66 8.60 15.79 7.49
CA GLY A 66 10.01 15.64 7.16
C GLY A 66 10.22 15.16 5.73
N MET A 67 9.43 14.18 5.27
CA MET A 67 9.46 13.70 3.89
C MET A 67 9.11 14.82 2.89
N GLY A 68 8.14 15.68 3.23
CA GLY A 68 7.77 16.82 2.40
C GLY A 68 8.87 17.88 2.28
N GLN A 69 9.70 18.07 3.31
CA GLN A 69 10.88 18.94 3.23
C GLN A 69 11.99 18.31 2.39
N LEU A 70 12.07 16.98 2.39
CA LEU A 70 12.97 16.19 1.55
C LEU A 70 12.36 15.88 0.17
N ALA A 71 11.63 16.82 -0.43
CA ALA A 71 11.02 16.69 -1.75
C ALA A 71 12.03 16.62 -2.92
N HIS A 72 13.33 16.49 -2.64
CA HIS A 72 14.36 16.14 -3.62
C HIS A 72 14.75 14.65 -3.55
N TYR A 73 14.29 13.95 -2.50
CA TYR A 73 14.56 12.54 -2.22
C TYR A 73 13.27 11.70 -2.23
N PHE A 74 12.24 12.12 -1.49
CA PHE A 74 10.95 11.46 -1.51
C PHE A 74 10.03 12.13 -2.54
N THR A 75 9.28 11.33 -3.29
CA THR A 75 8.31 11.88 -4.23
C THR A 75 7.10 12.45 -3.48
N PRO A 76 6.38 13.42 -4.07
CA PRO A 76 5.16 13.93 -3.47
C PRO A 76 4.10 12.84 -3.21
N PHE A 77 4.03 11.82 -4.08
CA PHE A 77 3.15 10.68 -3.87
C PHE A 77 3.56 9.83 -2.65
N GLN A 78 4.86 9.56 -2.47
CA GLN A 78 5.35 8.85 -1.30
C GLN A 78 5.01 9.60 0.00
N THR A 79 5.23 10.91 0.01
CA THR A 79 4.90 11.79 1.14
C THR A 79 3.39 11.78 1.42
N PHE A 80 2.56 11.87 0.39
CA PHE A 80 1.09 11.84 0.51
C PHE A 80 0.58 10.53 1.12
N LEU A 81 1.15 9.37 0.76
CA LEU A 81 0.76 8.10 1.34
C LEU A 81 1.07 8.03 2.83
N VAL A 82 2.25 8.49 3.24
CA VAL A 82 2.66 8.55 4.65
C VAL A 82 1.74 9.51 5.42
N GLU A 83 1.48 10.70 4.87
CA GLU A 83 0.56 11.67 5.48
C GLU A 83 -0.82 11.05 5.73
N LYS A 84 -1.39 10.38 4.73
CA LYS A 84 -2.71 9.74 4.87
C LYS A 84 -2.74 8.58 5.84
N ALA A 85 -1.60 7.93 6.08
CA ALA A 85 -1.51 6.84 7.03
C ALA A 85 -1.23 7.31 8.46
N GLU A 86 -0.68 8.52 8.64
CA GLU A 86 -0.42 9.15 9.94
C GLU A 86 -1.62 9.95 10.48
N GLU A 87 -2.69 10.11 9.70
CA GLU A 87 -3.93 10.73 10.14
C GLU A 87 -4.63 9.86 11.21
N ASP A 88 -4.91 10.43 12.39
CA ASP A 88 -5.41 9.69 13.57
C ASP A 88 -6.72 8.92 13.34
N LYS A 89 -7.54 9.35 12.37
CA LYS A 89 -8.84 8.73 12.00
C LYS A 89 -8.78 7.96 10.68
N SER A 90 -7.59 7.74 10.15
CA SER A 90 -7.42 7.07 8.87
C SER A 90 -7.79 5.60 8.95
N LYS A 91 -8.51 5.12 7.92
CA LYS A 91 -8.72 3.69 7.70
C LYS A 91 -7.55 3.06 6.93
N PHE A 92 -6.58 3.88 6.52
CA PHE A 92 -5.41 3.45 5.78
C PHE A 92 -4.28 3.12 6.74
N ASP A 93 -3.98 1.83 6.88
CA ASP A 93 -2.96 1.31 7.80
C ASP A 93 -1.55 1.70 7.35
N PHE A 94 -0.74 2.20 8.28
CA PHE A 94 0.64 2.61 8.04
C PHE A 94 1.53 1.50 7.46
N ARG A 95 1.31 0.24 7.82
CA ARG A 95 2.03 -0.91 7.26
C ARG A 95 1.69 -1.13 5.79
N ILE A 96 0.44 -0.84 5.39
CA ILE A 96 0.03 -0.89 3.99
C ILE A 96 0.70 0.23 3.21
N ALA A 97 0.76 1.44 3.78
CA ALA A 97 1.50 2.56 3.18
C ALA A 97 2.96 2.16 2.92
N LEU A 98 3.68 1.68 3.93
CA LEU A 98 5.07 1.22 3.78
C LEU A 98 5.21 0.11 2.74
N GLN A 99 4.26 -0.84 2.66
CA GLN A 99 4.29 -1.90 1.66
C GLN A 99 4.06 -1.39 0.24
N VAL A 100 3.24 -0.35 0.07
CA VAL A 100 3.07 0.33 -1.23
C VAL A 100 4.38 1.03 -1.62
N LEU A 101 4.99 1.76 -0.69
CA LEU A 101 6.24 2.49 -0.91
C LEU A 101 7.41 1.54 -1.26
N GLU A 102 7.51 0.41 -0.55
CA GLU A 102 8.45 -0.68 -0.81
C GLU A 102 8.34 -1.16 -2.26
N ARG A 103 7.12 -1.47 -2.71
CA ARG A 103 6.85 -1.98 -4.05
C ARG A 103 7.07 -0.92 -5.12
N GLU A 104 6.71 0.34 -4.85
CA GLU A 104 6.96 1.46 -5.76
C GLU A 104 8.46 1.67 -6.00
N ALA A 105 9.25 1.72 -4.91
CA ALA A 105 10.69 1.90 -4.99
C ALA A 105 11.35 0.71 -5.72
N GLY A 106 10.94 -0.52 -5.42
CA GLY A 106 11.40 -1.71 -6.13
C GLY A 106 11.11 -1.66 -7.62
N HIS A 107 9.89 -1.26 -8.02
CA HIS A 107 9.55 -1.11 -9.43
C HIS A 107 10.41 -0.04 -10.14
N ARG A 108 10.66 1.10 -9.48
CA ARG A 108 11.54 2.15 -10.04
C ARG A 108 12.99 1.68 -10.21
N ALA A 109 13.48 0.82 -9.33
CA ALA A 109 14.82 0.24 -9.42
C ALA A 109 14.98 -0.78 -10.57
N GLU A 110 13.89 -1.46 -10.95
CA GLU A 110 13.88 -2.46 -12.02
C GLU A 110 13.52 -1.88 -13.40
N HIS A 111 12.40 -1.18 -13.50
CA HIS A 111 11.82 -0.72 -14.76
C HIS A 111 11.17 0.67 -14.61
N THR A 112 11.72 1.66 -15.29
CA THR A 112 11.13 3.01 -15.34
C THR A 112 10.11 3.11 -16.48
N ASN A 113 8.88 2.66 -16.24
CA ASN A 113 7.76 2.86 -17.17
C ASN A 113 6.70 3.81 -16.55
N PRO A 114 6.51 5.03 -17.09
CA PRO A 114 5.51 5.98 -16.58
C PRO A 114 4.08 5.43 -16.58
N ALA A 115 3.68 4.64 -17.59
CA ALA A 115 2.33 4.08 -17.66
C ALA A 115 2.11 3.02 -16.56
N ALA A 116 3.09 2.15 -16.34
CA ALA A 116 3.06 1.13 -15.30
C ALA A 116 2.98 1.77 -13.91
N LEU A 117 3.83 2.76 -13.64
CA LEU A 117 3.84 3.49 -12.38
C LEU A 117 2.56 4.28 -12.15
N PHE A 118 2.03 4.96 -13.18
CA PHE A 118 0.78 5.71 -13.05
C PHE A 118 -0.38 4.79 -12.68
N VAL A 119 -0.55 3.67 -13.39
CA VAL A 119 -1.62 2.71 -13.09
C VAL A 119 -1.47 2.13 -11.69
N TYR A 120 -0.24 1.83 -11.26
CA TYR A 120 0.04 1.38 -9.90
C TYR A 120 -0.37 2.41 -8.84
N GLN A 121 0.07 3.66 -9.00
CA GLN A 121 -0.25 4.75 -8.07
C GLN A 121 -1.76 5.02 -8.05
N PHE A 122 -2.41 5.03 -9.21
CA PHE A 122 -3.86 5.20 -9.34
C PHE A 122 -4.62 4.06 -8.64
N GLU A 123 -4.22 2.81 -8.86
CA GLU A 123 -4.83 1.64 -8.23
C GLU A 123 -4.66 1.70 -6.70
N CYS A 124 -3.53 2.20 -6.19
CA CYS A 124 -3.31 2.44 -4.76
C CYS A 124 -4.32 3.44 -4.20
N LEU A 125 -4.54 4.58 -4.88
CA LEU A 125 -5.53 5.59 -4.48
C LEU A 125 -6.94 5.00 -4.47
N ALA A 126 -7.31 4.27 -5.52
CA ALA A 126 -8.63 3.68 -5.69
C ALA A 126 -8.94 2.62 -4.63
N ARG A 127 -8.02 1.67 -4.42
CA ARG A 127 -8.22 0.55 -3.47
C ARG A 127 -8.26 0.99 -2.02
N ASN A 128 -7.45 1.97 -1.65
CA ASN A 128 -7.38 2.45 -0.27
C ASN A 128 -8.29 3.66 -0.01
N ARG A 129 -9.08 4.09 -1.01
CA ARG A 129 -10.04 5.21 -0.92
C ARG A 129 -9.41 6.51 -0.39
N LEU A 130 -8.20 6.82 -0.86
CA LEU A 130 -7.39 7.95 -0.36
C LEU A 130 -7.83 9.32 -0.91
N GLY A 131 -8.82 9.32 -1.81
CA GLY A 131 -9.31 10.51 -2.50
C GLY A 131 -8.46 10.88 -3.72
N TYR A 132 -9.14 11.15 -4.84
CA TYR A 132 -8.46 11.38 -6.12
C TYR A 132 -7.89 12.78 -6.30
N ASP A 133 -8.46 13.83 -5.70
CA ASP A 133 -7.98 15.19 -5.97
C ASP A 133 -6.56 15.43 -5.45
N HIS A 134 -6.34 15.21 -4.15
CA HIS A 134 -5.02 15.35 -3.56
C HIS A 134 -4.05 14.26 -4.03
N GLY A 135 -4.52 13.01 -4.14
CA GLY A 135 -3.71 11.89 -4.60
C GLY A 135 -3.17 12.09 -6.02
N LEU A 136 -4.01 12.48 -6.98
CA LEU A 136 -3.56 12.70 -8.36
C LEU A 136 -2.75 13.98 -8.53
N ARG A 137 -2.93 14.97 -7.65
CA ARG A 137 -2.04 16.13 -7.60
C ARG A 137 -0.63 15.73 -7.18
N ALA A 138 -0.52 14.86 -6.17
CA ALA A 138 0.76 14.32 -5.73
C ALA A 138 1.41 13.43 -6.81
N VAL A 139 0.63 12.58 -7.48
CA VAL A 139 1.09 11.78 -8.63
C VAL A 139 1.61 12.68 -9.76
N ALA A 140 0.86 13.70 -10.18
CA ALA A 140 1.27 14.61 -11.26
C ALA A 140 2.55 15.40 -10.94
N ALA A 141 2.92 15.55 -9.67
CA ALA A 141 4.12 16.27 -9.27
C ALA A 141 5.40 15.42 -9.37
N ASP A 142 5.29 14.13 -9.67
CA ASP A 142 6.44 13.23 -9.82
C ASP A 142 7.34 13.64 -11.00
N PRO A 143 8.68 13.58 -10.85
CA PRO A 143 9.61 13.88 -11.93
C PRO A 143 9.57 12.88 -13.10
N ILE A 144 9.06 11.66 -12.91
CA ILE A 144 8.95 10.67 -13.99
C ILE A 144 7.95 11.09 -15.09
N TYR A 145 6.98 11.94 -14.75
CA TYR A 145 5.94 12.37 -15.68
C TYR A 145 6.40 13.59 -16.47
N GLY A 146 6.51 13.42 -17.79
CA GLY A 146 6.72 14.52 -18.72
C GLY A 146 5.52 15.49 -18.80
N PRO A 147 5.64 16.60 -19.55
CA PRO A 147 4.58 17.61 -19.67
C PRO A 147 3.22 17.04 -20.12
N GLU A 148 3.24 16.11 -21.09
CA GLU A 148 2.03 15.48 -21.63
C GLU A 148 1.31 14.61 -20.58
N TRP A 149 2.08 13.86 -19.79
CA TRP A 149 1.56 13.08 -18.66
C TRP A 149 0.95 13.99 -17.61
N LYS A 150 1.65 15.06 -17.20
CA LYS A 150 1.16 16.00 -16.19
C LYS A 150 -0.15 16.65 -16.61
N GLU A 151 -0.25 17.09 -17.86
CA GLU A 151 -1.47 17.66 -18.41
C GLU A 151 -2.61 16.63 -18.40
N TRP A 152 -2.33 15.40 -18.84
CA TRP A 152 -3.33 14.35 -18.85
C TRP A 152 -3.79 13.95 -17.44
N ILE A 153 -2.89 13.81 -16.46
CA ILE A 153 -3.26 13.50 -15.06
C ILE A 153 -4.15 14.60 -14.48
N VAL A 154 -3.90 15.87 -14.81
CA VAL A 154 -4.77 16.99 -14.39
C VAL A 154 -6.16 16.87 -15.04
N ARG A 155 -6.25 16.42 -16.30
CA ARG A 155 -7.54 16.16 -16.96
C ARG A 155 -8.26 14.98 -16.31
N VAL A 156 -7.58 13.86 -16.06
CA VAL A 156 -8.11 12.69 -15.33
C VAL A 156 -8.68 13.15 -13.99
N ARG A 157 -7.92 13.91 -13.20
CA ARG A 157 -8.36 14.44 -11.91
C ARG A 157 -9.69 15.22 -12.00
N LYS A 158 -9.89 16.01 -13.05
CA LYS A 158 -11.11 16.82 -13.25
C LYS A 158 -12.30 16.02 -13.79
N GLN A 159 -12.03 14.94 -14.54
CA GLN A 159 -13.05 14.17 -15.24
C GLN A 159 -13.47 12.90 -14.49
N LEU A 160 -12.73 12.50 -13.46
CA LEU A 160 -13.08 11.35 -12.62
C LEU A 160 -14.46 11.52 -12.00
N GLY A 161 -15.28 10.49 -12.16
CA GLY A 161 -16.69 10.49 -11.74
C GLY A 161 -17.67 10.93 -12.83
N THR A 162 -17.20 11.59 -13.89
CA THR A 162 -18.01 11.92 -15.08
C THR A 162 -17.72 10.98 -16.25
N VAL A 163 -16.45 10.65 -16.45
CA VAL A 163 -15.98 9.72 -17.49
C VAL A 163 -15.38 8.49 -16.80
N ASP A 164 -15.59 7.32 -17.39
CA ASP A 164 -15.03 6.08 -16.86
C ASP A 164 -13.51 6.04 -17.06
N PHE A 165 -12.77 5.52 -16.10
CA PHE A 165 -11.31 5.50 -16.14
C PHE A 165 -10.73 4.67 -17.31
N PRO A 166 -11.29 3.49 -17.67
CA PRO A 166 -10.91 2.78 -18.88
C PRO A 166 -11.03 3.64 -20.14
N ASP A 167 -12.07 4.47 -20.26
CA ASP A 167 -12.25 5.33 -21.44
C ASP A 167 -11.15 6.39 -21.55
N MET A 168 -10.69 6.91 -20.41
CA MET A 168 -9.57 7.86 -20.38
C MET A 168 -8.25 7.23 -20.84
N ILE A 169 -7.99 5.97 -20.46
CA ILE A 169 -6.82 5.21 -20.91
C ILE A 169 -6.94 4.91 -22.41
N TYR A 170 -8.10 4.40 -22.83
CA TYR A 170 -8.37 4.06 -24.22
C TYR A 170 -8.17 5.27 -25.15
N ALA A 171 -8.72 6.44 -24.81
CA ALA A 171 -8.57 7.67 -25.59
C ALA A 171 -7.11 8.16 -25.76
N ARG A 172 -6.18 7.71 -24.91
CA ARG A 172 -4.75 8.03 -24.98
C ARG A 172 -3.87 6.84 -25.36
N SER A 173 -4.47 5.81 -25.97
CA SER A 173 -3.78 4.61 -26.40
C SER A 173 -3.53 4.56 -27.91
N GLU A 174 -2.41 3.95 -28.31
CA GLU A 174 -2.14 3.67 -29.73
C GLU A 174 -3.27 2.90 -30.41
N TYR A 175 -3.96 2.03 -29.66
CA TYR A 175 -5.07 1.25 -30.16
C TYR A 175 -6.27 2.12 -30.60
N PHE A 176 -6.54 3.21 -29.89
CA PHE A 176 -7.58 4.16 -30.31
C PHE A 176 -7.24 4.80 -31.66
N LEU A 177 -5.98 5.15 -31.88
CA LEU A 177 -5.52 5.70 -33.16
C LEU A 177 -5.62 4.67 -34.29
N GLU A 178 -5.27 3.40 -34.03
CA GLU A 178 -5.47 2.31 -35.00
C GLU A 178 -6.94 2.18 -35.41
N GLU A 179 -7.87 2.24 -34.46
CA GLU A 179 -9.30 2.14 -34.74
C GLU A 179 -9.83 3.36 -35.51
N LEU A 180 -9.38 4.56 -35.17
CA LEU A 180 -9.76 5.78 -35.88
C LEU A 180 -9.30 5.75 -37.34
N ARG A 181 -8.04 5.35 -37.59
CA ARG A 181 -7.49 5.18 -38.96
C ARG A 181 -8.28 4.17 -39.79
N ARG A 182 -8.75 3.08 -39.16
CA ARG A 182 -9.58 2.06 -39.81
C ARG A 182 -10.97 2.59 -40.18
N GLN A 183 -11.59 3.36 -39.28
CA GLN A 183 -12.92 3.94 -39.51
C GLN A 183 -12.90 4.99 -40.63
N GLU A 184 -11.92 5.89 -40.60
CA GLU A 184 -11.73 6.96 -41.58
C GLU A 184 -11.11 6.47 -42.90
N ARG A 185 -10.70 5.20 -42.98
CA ARG A 185 -9.93 4.60 -44.10
C ARG A 185 -8.70 5.43 -44.49
N ASN A 186 -8.10 6.14 -43.53
CA ASN A 186 -6.95 6.99 -43.72
C ASN A 186 -5.77 6.47 -42.87
N PRO A 187 -4.78 5.79 -43.47
CA PRO A 187 -3.62 5.25 -42.76
C PRO A 187 -2.74 6.32 -42.11
N ASP A 188 -2.71 7.52 -42.69
CA ASP A 188 -1.79 8.60 -42.33
C ASP A 188 -2.43 9.64 -41.41
N LEU A 189 -3.59 9.32 -40.82
CA LEU A 189 -4.24 10.21 -39.87
C LEU A 189 -3.30 10.49 -38.68
N PRO A 190 -2.97 11.77 -38.39
CA PRO A 190 -2.13 12.11 -37.26
C PRO A 190 -2.85 11.81 -35.95
N ALA A 191 -2.08 11.51 -34.91
CA ALA A 191 -2.63 11.31 -33.58
C ALA A 191 -3.29 12.62 -33.09
N PRO A 192 -4.56 12.60 -32.65
CA PRO A 192 -5.24 13.80 -32.18
C PRO A 192 -4.63 14.33 -30.87
N TYR A 193 -3.96 13.44 -30.12
CA TYR A 193 -3.29 13.74 -28.87
C TYR A 193 -2.02 12.90 -28.73
N PRO A 194 -1.10 13.27 -27.83
CA PRO A 194 0.01 12.39 -27.48
C PRO A 194 -0.46 11.07 -26.89
N MET A 195 0.13 9.96 -27.37
CA MET A 195 -0.17 8.60 -26.93
C MET A 195 0.65 8.31 -25.68
N LEU A 196 -0.06 8.02 -24.58
CA LEU A 196 0.55 7.72 -23.28
C LEU A 196 0.54 6.22 -22.97
N PHE A 197 -0.33 5.49 -23.67
CA PHE A 197 -0.52 4.06 -23.50
C PHE A 197 -0.30 3.34 -24.82
N GLY A 198 0.24 2.13 -24.76
CA GLY A 198 0.46 1.30 -25.94
C GLY A 198 -0.81 0.62 -26.42
N ARG A 199 -0.62 -0.21 -27.44
CA ARG A 199 -1.69 -0.98 -28.07
C ARG A 199 -2.41 -1.95 -27.11
N GLN A 200 -1.67 -2.66 -26.25
CA GLN A 200 -2.28 -3.69 -25.39
C GLN A 200 -3.11 -3.07 -24.27
N GLU A 201 -2.61 -1.99 -23.67
CA GLU A 201 -3.30 -1.20 -22.65
C GLU A 201 -4.61 -0.64 -23.19
N GLY A 202 -4.59 -0.12 -24.43
CA GLY A 202 -5.79 0.36 -25.12
C GLY A 202 -6.84 -0.73 -25.37
N ARG A 203 -6.41 -1.93 -25.77
CA ARG A 203 -7.32 -3.09 -25.94
C ARG A 203 -7.96 -3.52 -24.62
N ILE A 204 -7.17 -3.56 -23.55
CA ILE A 204 -7.66 -3.86 -22.20
C ILE A 204 -8.68 -2.80 -21.78
N ALA A 205 -8.33 -1.53 -21.92
CA ALA A 205 -9.19 -0.41 -21.56
C ALA A 205 -10.54 -0.46 -22.27
N LYS A 206 -10.56 -0.67 -23.60
CA LYS A 206 -11.80 -0.83 -24.36
C LYS A 206 -12.64 -2.02 -23.89
N ALA A 207 -12.00 -3.16 -23.61
CA ALA A 207 -12.70 -4.35 -23.15
C ALA A 207 -13.27 -4.22 -21.72
N SER A 208 -12.73 -3.29 -20.93
CA SER A 208 -13.13 -3.02 -19.55
C SER A 208 -14.17 -1.91 -19.40
N HIS A 209 -14.58 -1.26 -20.50
CA HIS A 209 -15.62 -0.23 -20.48
C HIS A 209 -16.90 -0.72 -19.81
N GLY A 210 -17.40 0.03 -18.81
CA GLY A 210 -18.65 -0.28 -18.10
C GLY A 210 -18.61 -1.56 -17.25
N ARG A 211 -17.44 -2.16 -17.04
CA ARG A 211 -17.23 -3.33 -16.17
C ARG A 211 -16.57 -2.90 -14.86
N ASP A 212 -16.48 -3.83 -13.91
CA ASP A 212 -15.74 -3.57 -12.66
C ASP A 212 -14.25 -3.24 -12.97
N PRO A 213 -13.77 -2.04 -12.58
CA PRO A 213 -12.39 -1.62 -12.80
C PRO A 213 -11.34 -2.57 -12.24
N LEU A 214 -11.67 -3.40 -11.24
CA LEU A 214 -10.74 -4.39 -10.66
C LEU A 214 -10.22 -5.40 -11.70
N TYR A 215 -11.05 -5.80 -12.67
CA TYR A 215 -10.62 -6.68 -13.75
C TYR A 215 -9.63 -5.99 -14.70
N MET A 216 -9.83 -4.69 -14.93
CA MET A 216 -8.92 -3.89 -15.74
C MET A 216 -7.55 -3.81 -15.10
N PHE A 217 -7.49 -3.48 -13.81
CA PHE A 217 -6.22 -3.43 -13.06
C PHE A 217 -5.48 -4.77 -13.11
N GLY A 218 -6.17 -5.89 -12.86
CA GLY A 218 -5.53 -7.21 -12.97
C GLY A 218 -4.99 -7.52 -14.37
N ALA A 219 -5.64 -7.04 -15.43
CA ALA A 219 -5.17 -7.22 -16.81
C ALA A 219 -3.98 -6.30 -17.14
N LEU A 220 -4.06 -5.02 -16.78
CA LEU A 220 -2.99 -4.05 -16.95
C LEU A 220 -1.75 -4.46 -16.18
N GLN A 221 -1.91 -4.98 -14.95
CA GLN A 221 -0.82 -5.50 -14.15
C GLN A 221 0.00 -6.57 -14.88
N ARG A 222 -0.67 -7.52 -15.55
CA ARG A 222 0.02 -8.58 -16.30
C ARG A 222 0.74 -8.09 -17.55
N GLN A 223 0.26 -7.02 -18.19
CA GLN A 223 0.88 -6.48 -19.40
C GLN A 223 1.98 -5.46 -19.11
N LEU A 224 1.73 -4.55 -18.16
CA LEU A 224 2.66 -3.49 -17.77
C LEU A 224 3.71 -3.96 -16.76
N GLY A 225 3.48 -5.08 -16.07
CA GLY A 225 4.44 -5.66 -15.12
C GLY A 225 4.62 -4.86 -13.83
N TYR A 226 3.65 -4.01 -13.45
CA TYR A 226 3.73 -3.24 -12.21
C TYR A 226 3.42 -4.12 -10.98
N PRO A 227 3.96 -3.79 -9.79
CA PRO A 227 3.82 -4.63 -8.61
C PRO A 227 2.38 -4.67 -8.10
N THR A 228 2.01 -5.75 -7.42
CA THR A 228 0.64 -5.87 -6.88
C THR A 228 0.37 -4.77 -5.87
N VAL A 229 -0.82 -4.17 -5.88
CA VAL A 229 -1.22 -3.25 -4.81
C VAL A 229 -1.60 -4.06 -3.56
N PRO A 230 -0.95 -3.83 -2.40
CA PRO A 230 -1.30 -4.43 -1.12
C PRO A 230 -2.79 -4.28 -0.80
N ARG A 231 -3.36 -5.28 -0.11
CA ARG A 231 -4.75 -5.25 0.35
C ARG A 231 -4.76 -5.13 1.87
N PRO A 232 -5.68 -4.34 2.45
CA PRO A 232 -5.93 -4.40 3.88
C PRO A 232 -6.32 -5.83 4.26
N THR A 233 -5.56 -6.42 5.18
CA THR A 233 -5.94 -7.71 5.75
C THR A 233 -7.27 -7.50 6.48
N PRO A 234 -8.34 -8.23 6.15
CA PRO A 234 -9.58 -8.14 6.92
C PRO A 234 -9.27 -8.47 8.38
N ALA A 235 -9.88 -7.74 9.32
CA ALA A 235 -9.77 -8.04 10.73
C ALA A 235 -10.10 -9.53 10.94
N ARG A 236 -9.28 -10.24 11.72
CA ARG A 236 -9.52 -11.66 12.05
C ARG A 236 -10.96 -11.79 12.56
N THR A 237 -11.80 -12.48 11.81
CA THR A 237 -13.17 -12.86 12.18
C THR A 237 -13.21 -14.14 13.01
N GLY A 238 -12.05 -14.69 13.38
CA GLY A 238 -11.93 -15.82 14.29
C GLY A 238 -11.84 -15.38 15.75
N PRO A 239 -12.08 -16.30 16.71
CA PRO A 239 -11.90 -16.01 18.13
C PRO A 239 -10.49 -15.48 18.42
N LEU A 240 -10.39 -14.51 19.34
CA LEU A 240 -9.14 -13.81 19.67
C LEU A 240 -8.04 -14.79 20.14
N PHE A 241 -8.48 -15.86 20.79
CA PHE A 241 -7.67 -16.98 21.24
C PHE A 241 -8.06 -18.24 20.48
N ASP A 242 -7.10 -19.13 20.27
CA ASP A 242 -7.41 -20.52 19.96
C ASP A 242 -8.23 -21.13 21.12
N PRO A 243 -9.27 -21.93 20.87
CA PRO A 243 -10.12 -22.51 21.92
C PRO A 243 -9.33 -23.25 23.01
N ALA A 244 -8.20 -23.87 22.67
CA ALA A 244 -7.35 -24.55 23.66
C ALA A 244 -6.61 -23.57 24.59
N THR A 245 -6.32 -22.35 24.11
CA THR A 245 -5.67 -21.28 24.89
C THR A 245 -6.69 -20.61 25.82
N GLU A 246 -7.91 -20.39 25.33
CA GLU A 246 -9.02 -19.85 26.14
C GLU A 246 -9.38 -20.79 27.30
N LEU A 247 -9.48 -22.10 27.05
CA LEU A 247 -9.68 -23.11 28.09
C LEU A 247 -8.53 -23.12 29.12
N ARG A 248 -7.29 -22.86 28.70
CA ARG A 248 -6.15 -22.76 29.63
C ARG A 248 -6.24 -21.50 30.48
N PHE A 249 -6.64 -20.36 29.92
CA PHE A 249 -6.88 -19.14 30.67
C PHE A 249 -7.99 -19.31 31.70
N GLN A 250 -9.13 -19.90 31.32
CA GLN A 250 -10.22 -20.20 32.26
C GLN A 250 -9.75 -21.12 33.41
N LYS A 251 -8.93 -22.14 33.12
CA LYS A 251 -8.35 -23.01 34.15
C LYS A 251 -7.43 -22.25 35.11
N VAL A 252 -6.63 -21.32 34.58
CA VAL A 252 -5.75 -20.49 35.41
C VAL A 252 -6.57 -19.53 36.28
N GLU A 253 -7.61 -18.91 35.73
CA GLU A 253 -8.53 -18.04 36.45
C GLU A 253 -9.22 -18.77 37.61
N THR A 254 -9.75 -19.98 37.37
CA THR A 254 -10.35 -20.82 38.41
C THR A 254 -9.37 -21.16 39.53
N ARG A 255 -8.11 -21.48 39.18
CA ARG A 255 -7.06 -21.75 40.18
C ARG A 255 -6.69 -20.50 40.98
N LEU A 256 -6.66 -19.33 40.33
CA LEU A 256 -6.40 -18.05 40.98
C LEU A 256 -7.51 -17.69 41.96
N MET A 257 -8.77 -17.88 41.57
CA MET A 257 -9.92 -17.69 42.47
C MET A 257 -9.87 -18.62 43.69
N LEU A 258 -9.46 -19.87 43.50
CA LEU A 258 -9.30 -20.83 44.61
C LEU A 258 -8.16 -20.44 45.55
N LEU A 259 -7.00 -20.01 45.00
CA LEU A 259 -5.90 -19.49 45.82
C LEU A 259 -6.30 -18.23 46.61
N GLU A 260 -7.09 -17.34 46.01
CA GLU A 260 -7.65 -16.19 46.73
C GLU A 260 -8.63 -16.61 47.83
N GLN A 261 -9.44 -17.63 47.61
CA GLN A 261 -10.39 -18.18 48.59
C GLN A 261 -9.69 -18.91 49.74
N GLU A 262 -8.61 -19.62 49.44
CA GLU A 262 -7.72 -20.24 50.42
C GLU A 262 -7.02 -19.17 51.28
N SER A 263 -6.52 -18.10 50.67
CA SER A 263 -5.97 -16.95 51.39
C SER A 263 -7.01 -16.24 52.28
N LYS A 264 -8.30 -16.35 51.95
CA LYS A 264 -9.43 -15.78 52.72
C LYS A 264 -10.07 -16.78 53.69
N GLY A 265 -9.54 -17.99 53.82
CA GLY A 265 -9.98 -19.01 54.78
C GLY A 265 -11.35 -19.65 54.50
N THR A 266 -11.87 -19.53 53.28
CA THR A 266 -13.20 -20.04 52.89
C THR A 266 -13.07 -20.86 51.60
N VAL A 267 -12.65 -22.12 51.72
CA VAL A 267 -12.48 -23.01 50.56
C VAL A 267 -13.72 -23.91 50.40
N ASP A 268 -14.40 -23.79 49.26
CA ASP A 268 -15.45 -24.72 48.83
C ASP A 268 -14.95 -25.55 47.64
N LEU A 269 -14.52 -26.78 47.92
CA LEU A 269 -13.89 -27.71 46.98
C LEU A 269 -14.86 -28.32 45.95
N SER A 270 -16.16 -28.05 46.08
CA SER A 270 -17.21 -28.61 45.21
C SER A 270 -17.14 -28.14 43.74
N LYS A 271 -16.46 -27.02 43.46
CA LYS A 271 -16.35 -26.43 42.11
C LYS A 271 -15.33 -27.11 41.18
N LEU A 272 -14.59 -28.10 41.66
CA LEU A 272 -13.57 -28.85 40.90
C LEU A 272 -14.10 -30.12 40.23
N ALA A 273 -15.29 -30.60 40.59
CA ALA A 273 -15.81 -31.87 40.10
C ALA A 273 -16.79 -31.69 38.93
N SER A 274 -16.44 -32.34 37.80
CA SER A 274 -17.19 -32.54 36.55
C SER A 274 -16.95 -31.50 35.44
N PRO A 275 -16.59 -31.93 34.19
CA PRO A 275 -17.21 -33.04 33.48
C PRO A 275 -16.22 -34.13 33.03
N PHE A 276 -16.31 -35.31 33.65
CA PHE A 276 -15.85 -36.57 33.06
C PHE A 276 -16.92 -37.63 33.34
N ALA A 277 -18.00 -37.57 32.56
CA ALA A 277 -18.73 -38.78 32.24
C ALA A 277 -17.90 -39.46 31.14
N THR A 278 -17.06 -40.41 31.52
CA THR A 278 -16.46 -41.37 30.60
C THR A 278 -17.58 -42.31 30.15
N ASP A 279 -18.02 -42.16 28.90
CA ASP A 279 -18.73 -43.22 28.19
C ASP A 279 -17.72 -44.37 27.98
N ASP A 280 -17.86 -45.43 28.77
CA ASP A 280 -17.19 -46.71 28.53
C ASP A 280 -18.22 -47.65 27.89
N PRO A 281 -18.03 -48.12 26.64
CA PRO A 281 -18.86 -49.13 26.04
C PRO A 281 -18.32 -50.50 26.46
N ASP A 282 -18.99 -51.17 27.39
CA ASP A 282 -19.16 -52.64 27.40
C ASP A 282 -19.84 -53.09 28.70
N THR A 283 -21.15 -53.30 28.66
CA THR A 283 -21.76 -54.49 29.27
C THR A 283 -23.10 -54.83 28.59
N GLN A 284 -23.10 -55.98 27.91
CA GLN A 284 -24.17 -56.74 27.24
C GLN A 284 -24.53 -56.37 25.80
#